data_AF-A0A1Q7VHJ6-F1
#
_entry.id   AF-A0A1Q7VHJ6-F1
#
_cell.length_a   1.000
_cell.length_b   1.000
_cell.length_c   1.000
_cell.angle_alpha   90.00
_cell.angle_beta   90.00
_cell.angle_gamma   90.00
#
_symmetry.space_group_name_H-M   'P 1'
#
loop_
_entity.id
_entity.type
_entity.pdbx_description
1 polymer ?
#
loop_
_entity_poly.entity_id
_entity_poly.type
_entity_poly.pdbx_seq_one_letter_code
_entity_poly.pdbx_strand_id
1 'polypeptide(L)'
;MLRDVGREHRADYVADDGFTQRVMAQLPEPATLPAWRRPAVVLLWVLGIGALMFSLPGLFEQVFRGAVAMLAGQRLGLADVAMALILFGAATWGTLVYAVRSD
;
A
#
# COMPACT_ATOMS: atom_id res chain seq x y z
N MET A 1 7.24 -7.02 17.18
CA MET A 1 8.06 -8.18 17.60
C MET A 1 9.26 -8.43 16.69
N LEU A 2 9.12 -8.61 15.37
CA LEU A 2 10.29 -8.80 14.46
C LEU A 2 11.25 -7.59 14.39
N ARG A 3 10.74 -6.37 14.60
CA ARG A 3 11.52 -5.13 14.58
C ARG A 3 12.47 -4.99 15.78
N ASP A 4 12.17 -5.66 16.89
CA ASP A 4 12.93 -5.54 18.14
C ASP A 4 14.03 -6.59 18.21
N VAL A 5 13.75 -7.80 17.72
CA VAL A 5 14.72 -8.89 17.55
C VAL A 5 15.90 -8.47 16.66
N GLY A 6 15.63 -7.72 15.59
CA GLY A 6 16.67 -7.20 14.69
C GLY A 6 17.52 -6.08 15.30
N ARG A 7 17.09 -5.41 16.37
CA ARG A 7 17.92 -4.45 17.10
C ARG A 7 18.81 -5.14 18.13
N GLU A 8 18.29 -6.16 18.81
CA GLU A 8 19.00 -6.89 19.86
C GLU A 8 20.21 -7.66 19.30
N HIS A 9 20.08 -8.25 18.11
CA HIS A 9 21.16 -9.00 17.45
C HIS A 9 22.00 -8.14 16.50
N ARG A 10 21.87 -6.79 16.57
CA ARG A 10 22.55 -5.88 15.63
C ARG A 10 24.07 -6.09 15.63
N ALA A 11 24.64 -6.44 16.77
CA ALA A 11 26.07 -6.71 16.97
C ALA A 11 26.52 -8.08 16.43
N ASP A 12 25.59 -9.03 16.27
CA ASP A 12 25.85 -10.38 15.73
C ASP A 12 25.69 -10.45 14.21
N TYR A 13 25.16 -9.40 13.58
CA TYR A 13 25.14 -9.33 12.12
C TYR A 13 26.57 -9.13 11.62
N VAL A 14 27.04 -10.12 10.87
CA VAL A 14 28.25 -10.01 10.05
C VAL A 14 28.08 -8.82 9.12
N ALA A 15 29.08 -7.94 9.09
CA ALA A 15 29.11 -6.82 8.17
C ALA A 15 29.01 -7.36 6.74
N ASP A 16 28.12 -6.77 5.94
CA ASP A 16 27.86 -7.26 4.59
C ASP A 16 29.12 -7.22 3.70
N ASP A 17 30.18 -6.47 4.05
CA ASP A 17 31.50 -6.44 3.37
C ASP A 17 31.41 -6.43 1.83
N GLY A 18 30.37 -5.79 1.29
CA GLY A 18 30.09 -5.77 -0.15
C GLY A 18 29.73 -7.14 -0.76
N PHE A 19 29.45 -8.16 0.04
CA PHE A 19 28.89 -9.44 -0.38
C PHE A 19 27.57 -9.25 -1.13
N THR A 20 26.58 -8.57 -0.54
CA THR A 20 25.31 -8.29 -1.23
C THR A 20 25.54 -7.49 -2.50
N GLN A 21 26.45 -6.51 -2.50
CA GLN A 21 26.77 -5.75 -3.71
C GLN A 21 27.36 -6.65 -4.82
N ARG A 22 28.29 -7.54 -4.48
CA ARG A 22 28.90 -8.48 -5.43
C ARG A 22 27.91 -9.50 -5.95
N VAL A 23 27.01 -10.00 -5.09
CA VAL A 23 25.93 -10.91 -5.49
C VAL A 23 24.95 -10.20 -6.42
N MET A 24 24.49 -9.00 -6.05
CA MET A 24 23.58 -8.19 -6.87
C MET A 24 24.19 -7.79 -8.22
N ALA A 25 25.50 -7.57 -8.28
CA ALA A 25 26.20 -7.29 -9.54
C ALA A 25 26.33 -8.52 -10.46
N GLN A 26 26.20 -9.73 -9.93
CA GLN A 26 26.22 -10.98 -10.70
C GLN A 26 24.82 -11.44 -11.12
N LEU A 27 23.77 -10.85 -10.55
CA LEU A 27 22.41 -11.17 -10.92
C LEU A 27 22.12 -10.67 -12.34
N PRO A 28 21.45 -11.49 -13.18
CA PRO A 28 20.98 -11.05 -14.49
C PRO A 28 20.15 -9.78 -14.38
N GLU A 29 20.18 -8.94 -15.42
CA GLU A 29 19.34 -7.74 -15.47
C GLU A 29 17.88 -8.12 -15.18
N PRO A 30 17.18 -7.35 -14.32
CA PRO A 30 15.79 -7.61 -14.01
C PRO A 30 14.99 -7.67 -15.31
N ALA A 31 14.37 -8.81 -15.57
CA ALA A 31 13.54 -8.98 -16.76
C ALA A 31 12.45 -7.89 -16.76
N THR A 32 12.36 -7.16 -17.87
CA THR A 32 11.32 -6.14 -18.03
C THR A 32 9.96 -6.83 -18.01
N LEU A 33 9.16 -6.48 -17.00
CA LEU A 33 7.86 -7.10 -16.81
C LEU A 33 6.86 -6.56 -17.85
N PRO A 34 5.93 -7.38 -18.34
CA PRO A 34 4.93 -6.93 -19.30
C PRO A 34 4.10 -5.76 -18.74
N ALA A 35 3.85 -4.75 -19.58
CA ALA A 35 3.13 -3.53 -19.18
C ALA A 35 1.72 -3.78 -18.62
N TRP A 36 1.08 -4.91 -18.99
CA TRP A 36 -0.24 -5.30 -18.50
C TRP A 36 -0.24 -5.80 -17.03
N ARG A 37 0.93 -6.11 -16.45
CA ARG A 37 1.00 -6.60 -15.06
C ARG A 37 0.48 -5.58 -14.06
N ARG A 38 0.79 -4.30 -14.27
CA ARG A 38 0.34 -3.20 -13.39
C ARG A 38 -1.19 -3.10 -13.31
N PRO A 39 -1.92 -2.92 -14.43
CA PRO A 39 -3.37 -2.87 -14.39
C PRO A 39 -3.98 -4.20 -13.89
N ALA A 40 -3.36 -5.35 -14.17
CA ALA A 40 -3.84 -6.63 -13.66
C ALA A 40 -3.75 -6.74 -12.13
N VAL A 41 -2.66 -6.27 -11.52
CA VAL A 41 -2.51 -6.24 -10.04
C VAL A 41 -3.55 -5.30 -9.41
N VAL A 42 -3.79 -4.13 -10.02
CA VAL A 42 -4.84 -3.22 -9.56
C VAL A 42 -6.21 -3.90 -9.62
N LEU A 43 -6.51 -4.58 -10.73
CA LEU A 43 -7.77 -5.30 -10.89
C LEU A 43 -7.94 -6.39 -9.82
N LEU A 44 -6.87 -7.13 -9.54
CA LEU A 44 -6.84 -8.18 -8.51
C LEU A 44 -7.11 -7.62 -7.11
N TRP A 45 -6.55 -6.47 -6.78
CA TRP A 45 -6.83 -5.78 -5.52
C TRP A 45 -8.28 -5.33 -5.42
N VAL A 46 -8.83 -4.75 -6.49
CA VAL A 46 -10.25 -4.32 -6.53
C VAL A 46 -11.16 -5.53 -6.35
N LEU A 47 -10.88 -6.64 -7.04
CA LEU A 47 -11.64 -7.89 -6.90
C LEU A 47 -11.50 -8.47 -5.49
N GLY A 48 -10.31 -8.44 -4.90
CA GLY A 48 -10.07 -8.91 -3.53
C GLY A 48 -10.84 -8.10 -2.50
N ILE A 49 -10.86 -6.77 -2.62
CA ILE A 49 -11.66 -5.89 -1.76
C ILE A 49 -13.15 -6.20 -1.95
N GLY A 50 -13.62 -6.32 -3.20
CA GLY A 50 -15.01 -6.67 -3.49
C GLY A 50 -15.41 -8.02 -2.91
N ALA A 51 -14.56 -9.04 -3.03
CA ALA A 51 -14.78 -10.37 -2.46
C ALA A 51 -14.82 -10.34 -0.93
N LEU A 52 -13.96 -9.53 -0.29
CA LEU A 52 -13.96 -9.34 1.16
C LEU A 52 -15.26 -8.70 1.64
N MET A 53 -15.72 -7.65 0.95
CA MET A 53 -16.98 -6.96 1.26
C MET A 53 -18.19 -7.89 1.08
N PHE A 54 -18.17 -8.71 0.03
CA PHE A 54 -19.23 -9.70 -0.22
C PHE A 54 -19.24 -10.83 0.81
N SER A 55 -18.06 -11.27 1.26
CA SER A 55 -17.94 -12.37 2.23
C SER A 55 -18.31 -11.95 3.66
N LEU A 56 -18.19 -10.65 3.97
CA LEU A 56 -18.44 -10.07 5.30
C LEU A 56 -19.46 -8.92 5.22
N PRO A 57 -20.71 -9.20 4.80
CA PRO A 57 -21.68 -8.15 4.54
C PRO A 57 -22.04 -7.35 5.80
N GLY A 58 -22.14 -8.01 6.95
CA GLY A 58 -22.45 -7.33 8.22
C GLY A 58 -21.33 -6.38 8.68
N LEU A 59 -20.06 -6.76 8.50
CA LEU A 59 -18.92 -5.90 8.84
C LEU A 59 -18.84 -4.71 7.88
N PHE A 60 -19.10 -4.93 6.59
CA PHE A 60 -19.20 -3.86 5.62
C PHE A 60 -20.31 -2.87 5.97
N GLU A 61 -21.53 -3.33 6.23
CA GLU A 61 -22.65 -2.46 6.60
C GLU A 61 -22.38 -1.64 7.86
N GLN A 62 -21.72 -2.24 8.85
CA GLN A 62 -21.41 -1.57 10.11
C GLN A 62 -20.36 -0.46 9.91
N VAL A 63 -19.31 -0.75 9.14
CA VAL A 63 -18.28 0.23 8.76
C VAL A 63 -18.86 1.31 7.86
N PHE A 64 -19.67 0.94 6.88
CA PHE A 64 -20.32 1.86 5.94
C PHE A 64 -21.28 2.79 6.67
N ARG A 65 -22.15 2.24 7.54
CA ARG A 65 -23.07 3.04 8.34
C ARG A 65 -22.32 3.95 9.32
N GLY A 66 -21.24 3.46 9.93
CA GLY A 66 -20.37 4.28 10.77
C GLY A 66 -19.72 5.43 10.00
N ALA A 67 -19.20 5.16 8.80
CA ALA A 67 -18.62 6.17 7.91
C ALA A 67 -19.67 7.19 7.45
N VAL A 68 -20.86 6.73 7.05
CA VAL A 68 -21.98 7.60 6.66
C VAL A 68 -22.50 8.40 7.84
N ALA A 69 -22.60 7.82 9.04
CA ALA A 69 -23.00 8.54 10.24
C ALA A 69 -21.96 9.60 10.65
N MET A 70 -20.67 9.30 10.48
CA MET A 70 -19.60 10.27 10.66
C MET A 70 -19.70 11.38 9.61
N LEU A 71 -19.99 11.04 8.36
CA LEU A 71 -20.15 11.99 7.25
C LEU A 71 -21.40 12.87 7.38
N ALA A 72 -22.52 12.28 7.82
CA ALA A 72 -23.82 12.94 7.96
C ALA A 72 -23.96 13.69 9.30
N GLY A 73 -23.26 13.24 10.34
CA GLY A 73 -23.20 13.89 11.65
C GLY A 73 -22.21 15.06 11.70
N GLN A 74 -21.18 15.07 10.85
CA GLN A 74 -20.31 16.23 10.67
C GLN A 74 -21.00 17.25 9.75
N ARG A 75 -21.10 18.52 10.17
CA ARG A 75 -21.27 19.63 9.21
C ARG A 75 -19.98 19.75 8.42
N LEU A 76 -19.84 18.95 7.36
CA LEU A 76 -18.67 19.01 6.49
C LEU A 76 -18.63 20.40 5.84
N GLY A 77 -17.68 21.21 6.28
CA GLY A 77 -17.37 22.44 5.58
C GLY A 77 -16.74 22.11 4.22
N LEU A 78 -16.80 23.05 3.27
CA LEU A 78 -16.05 22.99 2.01
C LEU A 78 -14.56 22.65 2.24
N ALA A 79 -14.00 23.11 3.37
CA ALA A 79 -12.63 22.82 3.78
C ALA A 79 -12.38 21.33 4.12
N ASP A 80 -13.33 20.65 4.77
CA ASP A 80 -13.19 19.23 5.12
C ASP A 80 -13.26 18.34 3.88
N VAL A 81 -14.16 18.67 2.96
CA VAL A 81 -14.28 17.98 1.66
C VAL A 81 -13.03 18.21 0.81
N ALA A 82 -12.52 19.44 0.76
CA ALA A 82 -11.27 19.75 0.08
C ALA A 82 -10.09 18.98 0.69
N MET A 83 -10.00 18.91 2.03
CA MET A 83 -8.96 18.14 2.72
C MET A 83 -9.07 16.64 2.44
N ALA A 84 -10.28 16.08 2.44
CA ALA A 84 -10.51 14.68 2.09
C ALA A 84 -10.11 14.37 0.64
N LEU A 85 -10.44 15.25 -0.31
CA LEU A 85 -10.03 15.12 -1.71
C LEU A 85 -8.52 15.26 -1.88
N ILE A 86 -7.88 16.17 -1.15
CA ILE A 86 -6.42 16.33 -1.17
C ILE A 86 -5.76 15.09 -0.59
N LEU A 87 -6.25 14.55 0.52
CA LEU A 87 -5.69 13.34 1.14
C LEU A 87 -5.89 12.11 0.26
N PHE A 88 -7.08 11.93 -0.29
CA PHE A 88 -7.38 10.80 -1.18
C PHE A 88 -6.62 10.92 -2.50
N GLY A 89 -6.57 12.13 -3.06
CA GLY A 89 -5.77 12.46 -4.24
C GLY A 89 -4.28 12.26 -4.01
N ALA A 90 -3.74 12.70 -2.87
CA ALA A 90 -2.33 12.52 -2.51
C ALA A 90 -1.98 11.05 -2.21
N ALA A 91 -2.89 10.27 -1.62
CA ALA A 91 -2.71 8.84 -1.42
C ALA A 91 -2.73 8.09 -2.76
N THR A 92 -3.65 8.46 -3.65
CA THR A 92 -3.76 7.90 -5.01
C THR A 92 -2.56 8.29 -5.88
N TRP A 93 -2.12 9.54 -5.80
CA TRP A 93 -0.95 10.04 -6.52
C TRP A 93 0.35 9.46 -5.95
N GLY A 94 0.45 9.34 -4.62
CA GLY A 94 1.60 8.73 -3.95
C GLY A 94 1.76 7.26 -4.28
N THR A 95 0.66 6.51 -4.36
CA THR A 95 0.68 5.11 -4.81
C THR A 95 1.02 5.00 -6.30
N LEU A 96 0.50 5.88 -7.16
CA LEU A 96 0.88 5.96 -8.58
C LEU A 96 2.36 6.31 -8.77
N VAL A 97 2.86 7.33 -8.07
CA VAL A 97 4.26 7.75 -8.14
C VAL A 97 5.17 6.65 -7.62
N TYR A 98 4.82 6.00 -6.52
CA TYR A 98 5.59 4.85 -6.01
C TYR A 98 5.58 3.68 -7.00
N ALA A 99 4.45 3.39 -7.63
CA ALA A 99 4.33 2.36 -8.65
C ALA A 99 5.14 2.68 -9.93
N VAL A 100 5.30 3.96 -10.27
CA VAL A 100 6.13 4.41 -11.40
C VAL A 100 7.62 4.46 -11.05
N ARG A 101 7.97 4.84 -9.82
CA ARG A 101 9.37 4.96 -9.36
C ARG A 101 10.01 3.64 -8.91
N SER A 102 9.23 2.57 -8.94
CA SER A 102 9.69 1.19 -8.74
C SER A 102 10.01 0.48 -10.06
N ASP A 103 9.93 1.20 -11.20
CA ASP A 103 10.77 0.95 -12.38
C ASP A 103 12.20 1.48 -12.14
#